data_AF-A0A4R4UU21-F1
#
_entry.id   AF-A0A4R4UU21-F1
#
_cell.length_a   1.000
_cell.length_b   1.000
_cell.length_c   1.000
_cell.angle_alpha   90.00
_cell.angle_beta   90.00
_cell.angle_gamma   90.00
#
_symmetry.space_group_name_H-M   'P 1'
#
loop_
_entity.id
_entity.type
_entity.pdbx_description
1 polymer ?
#
loop_
_entity_poly.entity_id
_entity_poly.type
_entity_poly.pdbx_seq_one_letter_code
_entity_poly.pdbx_strand_id
1 'polypeptide(L)'
;MGMSLCVPPRPGELCAPIRLRLPGEHSTQQLTSRHRVTGIEADGETVVVRVEITDPQTSRPIDVRFDVVPPGEPPAERSVLLGTAELPGGPAEVYGTYLGVVADEN
;
A
#
# COMPACT_ATOMS: atom_id res chain seq x y z
N MET A 1 0.35 18.34 7.51
CA MET A 1 0.50 17.42 8.65
C MET A 1 0.18 16.03 8.14
N GLY A 2 1.22 15.26 7.78
CA GLY A 2 1.08 14.04 6.98
C GLY A 2 0.37 12.96 7.77
N MET A 3 -0.78 12.51 7.27
CA MET A 3 -1.39 11.26 7.71
C MET A 3 -0.37 10.18 7.36
N SER A 4 0.33 9.65 8.38
CA SER A 4 0.99 8.36 8.20
C SER A 4 -0.13 7.38 7.95
N LEU A 5 -0.31 6.99 6.68
CA LEU A 5 -0.80 5.67 6.36
C LEU A 5 0.01 4.72 7.26
N CYS A 6 -0.64 3.70 7.84
CA CYS A 6 -0.13 2.86 8.92
C CYS A 6 -0.57 3.38 10.30
N VAL A 7 -1.69 2.86 10.81
CA VAL A 7 -1.72 2.59 12.25
C VAL A 7 -0.74 1.43 12.41
N PRO A 8 0.48 1.68 12.93
CA PRO A 8 1.42 0.59 13.08
C PRO A 8 0.78 -0.46 14.00
N PRO A 9 1.02 -1.76 13.73
CA PRO A 9 0.63 -2.81 14.65
C PRO A 9 1.17 -2.49 16.05
N ARG A 10 0.39 -2.77 17.10
CA ARG A 10 0.83 -2.54 18.47
C ARG A 10 2.05 -3.41 18.77
N PRO A 11 2.94 -2.97 19.67
CA PRO A 11 4.04 -3.81 20.14
C PRO A 11 3.49 -5.18 20.62
N GLY A 12 3.92 -6.26 19.97
CA GLY A 12 3.47 -7.63 20.27
C GLY A 12 2.29 -8.15 19.43
N GLU A 13 1.72 -7.36 18.50
CA GLU A 13 0.79 -7.89 17.49
C GLU A 13 1.55 -8.76 16.48
N LEU A 14 1.01 -9.95 16.19
CA LEU A 14 1.53 -10.81 15.13
C LEU A 14 1.41 -10.10 13.79
N CYS A 15 2.55 -9.89 13.14
CA CYS A 15 2.64 -9.22 11.87
C CYS A 15 3.19 -10.20 10.83
N ALA A 16 2.38 -10.54 9.84
CA ALA A 16 2.79 -11.37 8.74
C ALA A 16 3.36 -10.49 7.62
N PRO A 17 4.62 -10.70 7.18
CA PRO A 17 5.15 -10.00 6.02
C PRO A 17 4.54 -10.59 4.74
N ILE A 18 4.00 -9.73 3.90
CA ILE A 18 3.48 -10.07 2.58
C ILE A 18 4.14 -9.21 1.50
N ARG A 19 4.10 -9.70 0.26
CA ARG A 19 4.59 -8.99 -0.93
C ARG A 19 3.42 -8.78 -1.88
N LEU A 20 3.11 -7.52 -2.19
CA LEU A 20 2.06 -7.13 -3.12
C LEU A 20 2.71 -6.74 -4.44
N ARG A 21 2.52 -7.55 -5.47
CA ARG A 21 2.93 -7.21 -6.83
C ARG A 21 1.87 -6.29 -7.44
N LEU A 22 2.26 -5.13 -7.92
CA LEU A 22 1.37 -4.13 -8.52
C LEU A 22 1.41 -4.25 -10.05
N PRO A 23 0.49 -4.97 -10.70
CA PRO A 23 0.58 -5.32 -12.12
C PRO A 23 0.41 -4.16 -13.12
N GLY A 24 0.31 -2.90 -12.68
CA GLY A 24 0.16 -1.75 -13.57
C GLY A 24 0.18 -0.42 -12.83
N GLU A 25 -0.26 0.64 -13.51
CA GLU A 25 -0.31 2.01 -13.00
C GLU A 25 -1.21 2.15 -11.77
N HIS A 26 -2.28 1.35 -11.69
CA HIS A 26 -3.25 1.37 -10.60
C HIS A 26 -3.62 -0.04 -10.19
N SER A 27 -3.71 -0.30 -8.89
CA SER A 27 -4.11 -1.62 -8.36
C SER A 27 -4.77 -1.47 -6.99
N THR A 28 -5.93 -2.09 -6.81
CA THR A 28 -6.62 -2.13 -5.51
C THR A 28 -6.33 -3.44 -4.81
N GLN A 29 -5.80 -3.37 -3.59
CA GLN A 29 -5.50 -4.52 -2.75
C GLN A 29 -6.26 -4.42 -1.44
N GLN A 30 -6.80 -5.54 -0.98
CA GLN A 30 -7.40 -5.63 0.35
C GLN A 30 -6.31 -5.92 1.39
N LEU A 31 -6.21 -5.09 2.41
CA LEU A 31 -5.28 -5.22 3.53
C LEU A 31 -6.03 -5.22 4.86
N THR A 32 -5.36 -5.60 5.93
CA THR A 32 -5.90 -5.42 7.27
C THR A 32 -5.89 -3.95 7.67
N SER A 33 -6.89 -3.53 8.44
CA SER A 33 -7.04 -2.16 8.96
C SER A 33 -5.83 -1.65 9.73
N ARG A 34 -5.02 -2.55 10.30
CA ARG A 34 -3.67 -2.27 10.77
C ARG A 34 -2.67 -2.99 9.89
N HIS A 35 -1.82 -2.23 9.25
CA HIS A 35 -0.70 -2.74 8.48
C HIS A 35 0.39 -1.69 8.43
N ARG A 36 1.56 -2.10 7.97
CA ARG A 36 2.72 -1.24 7.81
C ARG A 36 3.41 -1.52 6.49
N VAL A 37 3.53 -0.51 5.63
CA VAL A 37 4.43 -0.60 4.47
C VAL A 37 5.87 -0.56 4.98
N THR A 38 6.66 -1.59 4.65
CA THR A 38 8.04 -1.77 5.12
C THR A 38 9.08 -1.57 4.04
N GLY A 39 8.67 -1.58 2.78
CA GLY A 39 9.58 -1.36 1.66
C GLY A 39 8.86 -1.36 0.33
N ILE A 40 9.52 -0.78 -0.65
CA ILE A 40 9.11 -0.76 -2.05
C ILE A 40 10.33 -1.17 -2.85
N GLU A 41 10.13 -2.07 -3.80
CA GLU A 41 11.19 -2.58 -4.66
C GLU A 41 10.66 -2.83 -6.08
N ALA A 42 11.53 -2.76 -7.07
CA ALA A 42 11.22 -3.13 -8.44
C ALA A 42 11.46 -4.64 -8.66
N ASP A 43 10.55 -5.29 -9.35
CA ASP A 43 10.63 -6.68 -9.83
C ASP A 43 10.43 -6.68 -11.36
N GLY A 44 11.54 -6.47 -12.08
CA GLY A 44 11.50 -6.25 -13.53
C GLY A 44 10.71 -4.97 -13.86
N GLU A 45 9.67 -5.09 -14.68
CA GLU A 45 8.79 -3.98 -15.07
C GLU A 45 7.67 -3.72 -14.04
N THR A 46 7.67 -4.43 -12.91
CA THR A 46 6.60 -4.36 -11.91
C THR A 46 7.10 -3.79 -10.59
N VAL A 47 6.25 -3.08 -9.84
CA VAL A 47 6.56 -2.68 -8.47
C VAL A 47 6.06 -3.73 -7.48
N VAL A 48 6.86 -4.02 -6.46
CA VAL A 48 6.48 -4.84 -5.32
C VAL A 48 6.49 -3.98 -4.05
N VAL A 49 5.36 -3.97 -3.35
CA VAL A 49 5.21 -3.32 -2.04
C VAL A 49 5.29 -4.39 -0.96
N ARG A 50 6.23 -4.21 -0.03
CA ARG A 50 6.35 -5.05 1.16
C ARG A 50 5.50 -4.47 2.27
N VAL A 51 4.63 -5.30 2.82
CA VAL A 51 3.67 -4.89 3.85
C VAL A 51 3.69 -5.90 4.98
N GLU A 52 3.70 -5.41 6.21
CA GLU A 52 3.39 -6.18 7.40
C GLU A 52 1.91 -5.99 7.71
N ILE A 53 1.13 -7.08 7.71
CA ILE A 53 -0.30 -7.05 8.06
C ILE A 53 -0.52 -7.70 9.43
N THR A 54 -1.49 -7.21 10.19
CA THR A 54 -1.96 -7.90 11.40
C THR A 54 -2.71 -9.18 11.05
N ASP A 55 -3.05 -9.99 12.05
CA ASP A 55 -3.80 -11.24 11.83
C ASP A 55 -5.13 -10.98 11.08
N PRO A 56 -5.33 -11.53 9.86
CA PRO A 56 -6.52 -11.30 9.07
C PRO A 56 -7.80 -11.88 9.66
N GLN A 57 -7.69 -12.88 10.55
CA GLN A 57 -8.86 -13.49 11.19
C GLN A 57 -9.50 -12.56 12.23
N THR A 58 -8.71 -11.68 12.82
CA THR A 58 -9.13 -10.77 13.90
C THR A 58 -9.15 -9.30 13.50
N SER A 59 -8.61 -8.97 12.33
CA SER A 59 -8.50 -7.59 11.84
C SER A 59 -9.51 -7.29 10.74
N ARG A 60 -10.21 -6.16 10.85
CA ARG A 60 -11.14 -5.71 9.80
C ARG A 60 -10.39 -5.49 8.48
N PRO A 61 -10.89 -5.98 7.33
CA PRO A 61 -10.32 -5.68 6.02
C PRO A 61 -10.62 -4.25 5.57
N ILE A 62 -9.71 -3.68 4.79
CA ILE A 62 -9.83 -2.37 4.14
C ILE A 62 -9.29 -2.44 2.72
N ASP A 63 -9.84 -1.62 1.84
CA ASP A 63 -9.36 -1.49 0.47
C ASP A 63 -8.35 -0.36 0.35
N VAL A 64 -7.17 -0.70 -0.19
CA VAL A 64 -6.08 0.22 -0.44
C VAL A 64 -5.81 0.24 -1.92
N ARG A 65 -5.99 1.40 -2.54
CA ARG A 65 -5.54 1.63 -3.91
C ARG A 65 -4.07 2.02 -3.88
N PHE A 66 -3.28 1.34 -4.69
CA PHE A 66 -1.90 1.67 -4.97
C PHE A 66 -1.81 2.26 -6.37
N ASP A 67 -1.07 3.36 -6.47
CA ASP A 67 -0.82 4.05 -7.73
C ASP A 67 0.70 4.08 -7.96
N VAL A 68 1.14 3.65 -9.13
CA VAL A 68 2.54 3.69 -9.59
C VAL A 68 2.59 4.67 -10.73
N VAL A 69 3.12 5.86 -10.48
CA VAL A 69 3.12 6.97 -11.44
C VAL A 69 4.54 7.48 -11.71
N PRO A 70 4.81 8.05 -12.88
CA PRO A 70 6.07 8.75 -13.13
C PRO A 70 6.27 9.91 -12.13
N PRO A 71 7.52 10.24 -11.77
CA PRO A 71 7.77 11.30 -10.82
C PRO A 71 7.26 12.65 -11.30
N GLY A 72 6.57 13.36 -10.41
CA GLY A 72 5.99 14.68 -10.70
C GLY A 72 4.62 14.63 -11.39
N GLU A 73 4.08 13.45 -11.68
CA GLU A 73 2.68 13.30 -12.06
C GLU A 73 1.77 13.41 -10.82
N PRO A 74 0.65 14.16 -10.88
CA PRO A 74 -0.21 14.31 -9.72
C PRO A 74 -0.85 12.96 -9.33
N PRO A 75 -0.74 12.53 -8.07
CA PRO A 75 -1.40 11.32 -7.61
C PRO A 75 -2.91 11.54 -7.46
N ALA A 76 -3.65 10.44 -7.27
CA ALA A 76 -5.08 10.52 -6.96
C ALA A 76 -5.35 11.33 -5.67
N GLU A 77 -6.54 11.91 -5.54
CA GLU A 77 -6.91 12.69 -4.36
C GLU A 77 -6.78 11.85 -3.07
N ARG A 78 -6.24 12.46 -2.01
CA ARG A 78 -6.00 11.82 -0.70
C ARG A 78 -4.95 10.69 -0.70
N SER A 79 -4.21 10.53 -1.81
CA SER A 79 -3.03 9.69 -1.87
C SER A 79 -1.92 10.18 -0.94
N VAL A 80 -1.13 9.26 -0.41
CA VAL A 80 0.11 9.56 0.30
C VAL A 80 1.26 8.81 -0.35
N LEU A 81 2.40 9.48 -0.53
CA LEU A 81 3.61 8.88 -1.06
C LEU A 81 4.13 7.82 -0.08
N LEU A 82 4.26 6.59 -0.58
CA LEU A 82 4.81 5.46 0.16
C LEU A 82 6.31 5.30 -0.06
N GLY A 83 6.79 5.68 -1.25
CA GLY A 83 8.21 5.62 -1.63
C GLY A 83 8.37 5.61 -3.14
N THR A 84 9.56 5.23 -3.59
CA THR A 84 9.93 5.21 -5.01
C THR A 84 10.47 3.85 -5.42
N ALA A 85 10.37 3.53 -6.71
CA ALA A 85 10.94 2.34 -7.31
C ALA A 85 11.73 2.69 -8.57
N GLU A 86 12.85 2.01 -8.81
CA GLU A 86 13.64 2.15 -10.04
C GLU A 86 13.18 1.09 -11.04
N LEU A 87 12.27 1.45 -11.94
CA LEU A 87 11.80 0.58 -13.02
C LEU A 87 12.72 0.70 -14.25
N PRO A 88 12.76 -0.31 -15.14
CA PRO A 88 13.52 -0.24 -16.40
C PRO A 88 13.12 0.95 -17.29
N GLY A 89 11.85 1.36 -17.24
CA GLY A 89 11.32 2.52 -17.97
C GLY A 89 11.59 3.87 -17.31
N GLY A 90 12.20 3.90 -16.12
CA GLY A 90 12.49 5.10 -15.35
C GLY A 90 12.07 4.98 -13.88
N PRO A 91 12.43 5.97 -13.05
CA PRO A 91 11.94 6.05 -11.68
C PRO A 91 10.41 6.17 -11.65
N ALA A 92 9.79 5.60 -10.63
CA ALA A 92 8.36 5.73 -10.36
C ALA A 92 8.14 6.09 -8.89
N GLU A 93 7.10 6.88 -8.64
CA GLU A 93 6.57 7.19 -7.31
C GLU A 93 5.39 6.26 -7.02
N VAL A 94 5.37 5.69 -5.82
CA VAL A 94 4.34 4.76 -5.38
C VAL A 94 3.50 5.43 -4.32
N TYR A 95 2.20 5.54 -4.58
CA TYR A 95 1.23 6.16 -3.69
C TYR A 95 0.24 5.13 -3.16
N GLY A 96 -0.29 5.40 -1.98
CA GLY A 96 -1.38 4.65 -1.38
C GLY A 96 -2.58 5.54 -1.06
N THR A 97 -3.77 5.06 -1.36
CA THR A 97 -5.05 5.72 -1.05
C THR A 97 -5.98 4.75 -0.34
N TYR A 98 -6.45 5.13 0.86
CA TYR A 98 -7.51 4.38 1.54
C TYR A 98 -8.86 4.68 0.92
N LEU A 99 -9.51 3.64 0.39
CA LEU A 99 -10.84 3.76 -0.24
C LEU A 99 -11.99 3.71 0.77
N GLY A 100 -11.68 3.79 2.06
CA GLY A 100 -12.64 3.65 3.15
C GLY A 100 -12.68 2.24 3.72
N VAL A 101 -13.37 2.11 4.85
CA VAL A 101 -13.66 0.82 5.47
C VAL A 101 -14.82 0.19 4.72
N VAL A 102 -14.72 -1.10 4.36
CA VAL A 102 -15.86 -1.87 3.86
C VAL A 102 -16.98 -1.73 4.89
N ALA A 103 -17.97 -0.88 4.61
CA ALA A 103 -19.27 -1.03 5.22
C ALA A 103 -19.73 -2.41 4.74
N ASP A 104 -19.71 -3.36 5.66
CA ASP A 104 -20.59 -4.51 5.58
C ASP A 104 -21.99 -3.90 5.59
N GLU A 105 -22.49 -3.52 4.41
CA GLU A 105 -23.89 -3.13 4.23
C GLU A 105 -24.68 -4.43 4.37
N ASN A 106 -25.22 -4.61 5.57
CA ASN A 106 -26.29 -5.55 5.90
C ASN A 106 -27.60 -5.06 5.28
#